data_AF-A0A7V8NRF7-F1
#
_entry.id   AF-A0A7V8NRF7-F1
#
_cell.length_a   1.000
_cell.length_b   1.000
_cell.length_c   1.000
_cell.angle_alpha   90.00
_cell.angle_beta   90.00
_cell.angle_gamma   90.00
#
_symmetry.space_group_name_H-M   'P 1'
#
loop_
_entity.id
_entity.type
_entity.pdbx_description
1 polymer ?
#
loop_
_entity_poly.entity_id
_entity_poly.type
_entity_poly.pdbx_seq_one_letter_code
_entity_poly.pdbx_strand_id
1 'polypeptide(L)' 'AVGYGHSASLWKSIIKAYMEIGYDGILSIENEDPILSGEVGVERAAYVLRNVRDEILGA' A
#
# COMPACT_ATOMS: atom_id res chain seq x y z
N ALA A 1 -2.12 -3.65 8.66
CA ALA A 1 -2.77 -4.40 7.58
C ALA A 1 -3.20 -3.49 6.43
N VAL A 2 -2.71 -3.77 5.22
CA VAL A 2 -3.05 -3.06 3.98
C VAL A 2 -4.28 -3.72 3.36
N GLY A 3 -5.41 -3.02 3.24
CA GLY A 3 -6.66 -3.57 2.69
C GLY A 3 -7.39 -4.59 3.57
N TYR A 4 -6.72 -5.18 4.57
CA TYR A 4 -7.29 -6.11 5.55
C TYR A 4 -7.20 -5.56 6.99
N GLY A 5 -7.39 -4.24 7.12
CA GLY A 5 -7.51 -3.55 8.40
C GLY A 5 -7.63 -2.03 8.20
N HIS A 6 -6.78 -1.48 7.33
CA HIS A 6 -6.94 -0.12 6.83
C HIS A 6 -7.42 -0.12 5.39
N SER A 7 -8.39 0.75 5.08
CA SER A 7 -9.02 0.84 3.76
C SER A 7 -8.07 1.37 2.69
N ALA A 8 -8.36 1.06 1.41
CA ALA A 8 -7.63 1.64 0.28
C ALA A 8 -7.68 3.18 0.27
N SER A 9 -8.78 3.77 0.75
CA SER A 9 -8.91 5.23 0.89
C SER A 9 -7.89 5.81 1.86
N LEU A 10 -7.59 5.13 2.98
CA LEU A 10 -6.53 5.58 3.88
C LEU A 10 -5.16 5.53 3.19
N TRP A 11 -4.87 4.45 2.48
CA TRP A 11 -3.61 4.32 1.73
C TRP A 11 -3.48 5.37 0.64
N LYS A 12 -4.55 5.73 -0.06
CA LYS A 12 -4.53 6.88 -0.99
C LYS A 12 -4.10 8.17 -0.31
N SER A 13 -4.62 8.47 0.88
CA SER A 13 -4.23 9.66 1.63
C SER A 13 -2.76 9.63 2.04
N ILE A 14 -2.26 8.47 2.50
CA ILE A 14 -0.85 8.29 2.86
C ILE A 14 0.06 8.52 1.64
N ILE A 15 -0.25 7.89 0.51
CA ILE A 15 0.55 8.04 -0.73
C ILE A 15 0.53 9.49 -1.21
N LYS A 16 -0.62 10.17 -1.18
CA LYS A 16 -0.72 11.58 -1.55
C LYS A 16 0.16 12.47 -0.67
N ALA A 17 0.20 12.23 0.63
CA ALA A 17 1.07 13.01 1.53
C ALA A 17 2.57 12.85 1.17
N TYR A 18 3.01 11.65 0.78
CA TYR A 18 4.38 11.44 0.28
C TYR A 18 4.62 12.16 -1.05
N MET A 19 3.66 12.14 -1.98
CA MET A 19 3.77 12.85 -3.25
C MET A 19 3.81 14.37 -3.06
N GLU A 20 3.05 14.93 -2.13
CA GLU A 20 3.01 16.36 -1.82
C GLU A 20 4.37 16.91 -1.36
N ILE A 21 5.17 16.10 -0.68
CA ILE A 21 6.53 16.46 -0.26
C ILE A 21 7.60 16.07 -1.28
N GLY A 22 7.22 15.55 -2.45
CA GLY A 22 8.15 15.14 -3.50
C GLY A 22 8.97 13.90 -3.18
N TYR A 23 8.46 12.98 -2.34
CA TYR A 23 9.15 11.71 -2.08
C TYR A 23 9.13 10.82 -3.32
N ASP A 24 10.31 10.41 -3.78
CA ASP A 24 10.54 9.59 -4.99
C ASP A 24 11.21 8.24 -4.68
N GLY A 25 11.29 7.88 -3.39
CA GLY A 25 11.94 6.67 -2.92
C GLY A 25 11.08 5.40 -3.02
N ILE A 26 11.65 4.31 -2.51
CA ILE A 26 11.00 2.99 -2.49
C ILE A 26 10.01 2.91 -1.33
N LEU A 27 8.75 2.55 -1.62
CA LEU A 27 7.79 2.12 -0.62
C LEU A 27 7.89 0.61 -0.40
N SER A 28 8.63 0.21 0.64
CA SER A 28 8.80 -1.20 1.02
C SER A 28 7.61 -1.73 1.83
N ILE A 29 7.34 -3.03 1.72
CA ILE A 29 6.33 -3.74 2.52
C ILE A 29 7.03 -4.58 3.58
N GLU A 30 6.67 -4.34 4.84
CA GLU A 30 7.04 -5.19 5.98
C GLU A 30 5.79 -5.93 6.46
N ASN A 31 5.84 -7.26 6.51
CA ASN A 31 4.72 -8.10 6.91
C ASN A 31 5.06 -8.89 8.18
N GLU A 32 4.37 -8.57 9.27
CA GLU A 32 4.48 -9.26 10.57
C GLU A 32 3.14 -9.91 10.99
N ASP A 33 2.28 -10.24 10.02
CA ASP A 33 0.98 -10.86 10.32
C ASP A 33 1.19 -12.27 10.93
N PRO A 34 0.64 -12.55 12.13
CA PRO A 34 0.82 -13.84 12.80
C PRO A 34 -0.14 -14.94 12.30
N ILE A 35 -1.11 -14.58 11.45
CA ILE A 35 -2.18 -15.47 10.96
C ILE A 35 -1.94 -15.87 9.50
N LEU A 36 -1.61 -14.92 8.64
CA LEU A 36 -1.30 -15.16 7.23
C LEU A 36 0.17 -15.55 7.05
N SER A 37 0.46 -16.39 6.05
CA SER A 37 1.85 -16.59 5.63
C SER A 37 2.43 -15.29 5.09
N GLY A 38 3.75 -15.12 5.24
CA GLY A 38 4.46 -13.92 4.79
C GLY A 38 4.22 -13.61 3.31
N GLU A 39 4.30 -14.63 2.45
CA GLU A 39 4.05 -14.50 1.01
C GLU A 39 2.66 -13.97 0.70
N VAL A 40 1.61 -14.58 1.27
CA VAL A 40 0.22 -14.16 1.06
C VAL A 40 -0.03 -12.75 1.59
N GLY A 41 0.55 -12.40 2.74
CA GLY A 41 0.44 -11.07 3.33
C GLY A 41 1.05 -9.99 2.44
N VAL A 42 2.27 -10.23 1.94
CA VAL A 42 2.98 -9.31 1.04
C VAL A 42 2.26 -9.18 -0.30
N GLU A 43 1.81 -10.28 -0.90
CA GLU A 43 1.11 -10.25 -2.19
C GLU A 43 -0.19 -9.43 -2.13
N ARG A 44 -0.98 -9.62 -1.07
CA ARG A 44 -2.24 -8.89 -0.87
C ARG A 44 -2.00 -7.41 -0.60
N ALA A 45 -1.00 -7.08 0.22
CA ALA A 45 -0.61 -5.70 0.45
C ALA A 45 -0.16 -5.02 -0.85
N ALA A 46 0.68 -5.71 -1.64
CA ALA A 46 1.17 -5.21 -2.91
C ALA A 46 0.05 -5.02 -3.94
N TYR A 47 -0.94 -5.90 -3.97
CA TYR A 47 -2.14 -5.75 -4.81
C TYR A 47 -2.88 -4.45 -4.50
N VAL A 48 -3.16 -4.18 -3.22
CA VAL A 48 -3.87 -2.96 -2.80
C VAL A 48 -3.06 -1.70 -3.14
N LEU A 49 -1.76 -1.69 -2.82
CA LEU A 49 -0.91 -0.52 -3.07
C LEU A 49 -0.73 -0.22 -4.56
N ARG A 50 -0.65 -1.25 -5.42
CA ARG A 50 -0.63 -1.07 -6.88
C ARG A 50 -1.91 -0.44 -7.40
N ASN A 51 -3.08 -0.94 -6.99
CA ASN A 51 -4.35 -0.33 -7.39
C ASN A 51 -4.47 1.11 -6.90
N VAL A 52 -4.06 1.39 -5.66
CA VAL A 52 -4.02 2.77 -5.12
C VAL A 52 -3.16 3.68 -5.99
N ARG A 53 -1.97 3.23 -6.39
CA ARG A 53 -1.08 3.97 -7.29
C ARG A 53 -1.74 4.20 -8.65
N ASP A 54 -2.27 3.15 -9.26
CA ASP A 54 -2.85 3.23 -10.61
C ASP A 54 -4.06 4.19 -10.63
N GLU A 55 -4.92 4.12 -9.62
CA GLU A 55 -6.03 5.06 -9.45
C GLU A 55 -5.59 6.52 -9.24
N ILE A 56 -4.49 6.76 -8.50
CA ILE A 56 -3.96 8.11 -8.30
C ILE A 56 -3.36 8.67 -9.60
N LEU A 57 -2.66 7.82 -10.37
CA LEU A 57 -2.02 8.20 -11.62
C LEU A 57 -2.98 8.24 -12.81
N GLY A 58 -4.21 7.74 -12.65
CA GLY A 58 -5.21 7.65 -13.72
C GLY A 58 -4.84 6.62 -14.80
N ALA A 59 -4.12 5.56 -14.41
CA ALA A 59 -3.65 4.47 -15.27
C ALA A 59 -4.59 3.24 -15.23
#